data_AF-A0A060WXM0-F1
#
_entry.id   AF-A0A060WXM0-F1
#
_cell.length_a   1.000
_cell.length_b   1.000
_cell.length_c   1.000
_cell.angle_alpha   90.00
_cell.angle_beta   90.00
_cell.angle_gamma   90.00
#
_symmetry.space_group_name_H-M   'P 1'
#
loop_
_entity.id
_entity.type
_entity.pdbx_description
1 polymer ?
#
loop_
_entity_poly.entity_id
_entity_poly.type
_entity_poly.pdbx_seq_one_letter_code
_entity_poly.pdbx_strand_id
1 'polypeptide(L)'
;MVPQLAPPKIPEGDRVDFDDIHRKRMEKDLIELQSLIDVHFDQRKKEEEELIGLKDRIEKRRFERAEVQRVRAEKERDRQNRIAEERQRKEDEEAKKKNEDEAKKKKVLSNMGANFGGFLQKAEHRGRGKRLTGREIKKKTLAERRPTLEIDNLREDALKQQAQEMWNWIYALESDKFDFIDHMKKQKYQIIVLLNRITSAQKFKKVHGKGKVGGRWK
;
A
#
# COMPACT_ATOMS: atom_id res chain seq x y z
N MET A 1 -42.18 68.38 -96.86
CA MET A 1 -43.09 67.40 -96.25
C MET A 1 -42.25 66.25 -95.71
N VAL A 2 -42.36 65.99 -94.41
CA VAL A 2 -41.48 65.07 -93.66
C VAL A 2 -42.00 63.63 -93.77
N PRO A 3 -41.21 62.65 -94.23
CA PRO A 3 -41.59 61.24 -94.15
C PRO A 3 -41.45 60.72 -92.71
N GLN A 4 -42.50 60.02 -92.26
CA GLN A 4 -42.72 59.51 -90.92
C GLN A 4 -41.76 58.35 -90.61
N LEU A 5 -40.88 58.51 -89.61
CA LEU A 5 -40.04 57.45 -89.05
C LEU A 5 -40.93 56.48 -88.26
N ALA A 6 -41.11 55.27 -88.78
CA ALA A 6 -41.74 54.18 -88.03
C ALA A 6 -40.83 53.76 -86.86
N PRO A 7 -41.38 53.58 -85.64
CA PRO A 7 -40.58 53.17 -84.49
C PRO A 7 -40.07 51.74 -84.68
N PRO A 8 -38.80 51.45 -84.31
CA PRO A 8 -38.23 50.12 -84.45
C PRO A 8 -39.01 49.12 -83.58
N LYS A 9 -39.41 48.01 -84.20
CA LYS A 9 -40.09 46.88 -83.55
C LYS A 9 -39.14 46.30 -82.50
N ILE A 10 -39.47 46.50 -81.23
CA ILE A 10 -38.78 45.88 -80.10
C ILE A 10 -38.93 44.36 -80.28
N PRO A 11 -37.85 43.56 -80.21
CA PRO A 11 -37.95 42.11 -80.22
C PRO A 11 -38.95 41.68 -79.14
N GLU A 12 -39.94 40.87 -79.49
CA GLU A 12 -40.80 40.18 -78.53
C GLU A 12 -39.89 39.31 -77.67
N GLY A 13 -39.44 39.86 -76.54
CA GLY A 13 -38.71 39.12 -75.53
C GLY A 13 -39.61 37.99 -75.05
N ASP A 14 -39.10 36.77 -75.17
CA ASP A 14 -39.69 35.57 -74.58
C ASP A 14 -40.26 35.91 -73.20
N ARG A 15 -41.54 35.62 -72.99
CA ARG A 15 -42.20 35.81 -71.69
C ARG A 15 -41.35 35.09 -70.64
N VAL A 16 -40.70 35.87 -69.79
CA VAL A 16 -39.88 35.37 -68.69
C VAL A 16 -40.79 34.57 -67.75
N ASP A 17 -40.61 33.26 -67.72
CA ASP A 17 -41.33 32.37 -66.81
C ASP A 17 -40.75 32.52 -65.39
N PHE A 18 -41.45 33.26 -64.54
CA PHE A 18 -41.05 33.50 -63.15
C PHE A 18 -41.04 32.23 -62.30
N ASP A 19 -41.81 31.21 -62.66
CA ASP A 19 -41.82 29.92 -61.97
C ASP A 19 -40.57 29.10 -62.33
N ASP A 20 -40.11 29.20 -63.58
CA ASP A 20 -38.85 28.58 -64.02
C ASP A 20 -37.62 29.21 -63.32
N ILE A 21 -37.63 30.53 -63.13
CA ILE A 21 -36.58 31.23 -62.37
C ILE A 21 -36.56 30.78 -60.91
N HIS A 22 -37.74 30.65 -60.27
CA HIS A 22 -37.81 30.18 -58.89
C HIS A 22 -37.36 28.73 -58.75
N ARG A 23 -37.77 27.82 -59.66
CA ARG A 23 -37.31 26.43 -59.66
C ARG A 23 -35.79 26.33 -59.82
N LYS A 24 -35.22 27.05 -60.79
CA LYS A 24 -33.76 27.06 -61.03
C LYS A 24 -32.98 27.65 -59.85
N ARG A 25 -33.53 28.67 -59.18
CA ARG A 25 -32.94 29.19 -57.93
C ARG A 25 -32.94 28.13 -56.84
N MET A 26 -34.09 27.50 -56.58
CA MET A 26 -34.21 26.46 -55.56
C MET A 26 -33.29 25.27 -55.84
N GLU A 27 -33.20 24.82 -57.09
CA GLU A 27 -32.32 23.73 -57.49
C GLU A 27 -30.84 24.10 -57.30
N LYS A 28 -30.44 25.31 -57.68
CA LYS A 28 -29.09 25.82 -57.42
C LYS A 28 -28.78 25.87 -55.93
N ASP A 29 -29.68 26.43 -55.13
CA ASP A 29 -29.49 26.57 -53.68
C ASP A 29 -29.40 25.19 -52.99
N LEU A 30 -30.18 24.21 -53.44
CA LEU A 30 -30.11 22.83 -52.95
C LEU A 30 -28.78 22.15 -53.31
N ILE A 31 -28.29 22.35 -54.54
CA ILE A 31 -26.98 21.81 -54.98
C ILE A 31 -25.84 22.48 -54.21
N GLU A 32 -25.90 23.80 -54.02
CA GLU A 32 -24.90 24.56 -53.27
C GLU A 32 -24.89 24.15 -51.80
N LEU A 33 -26.07 23.94 -51.20
CA LEU A 33 -26.19 23.43 -49.84
C LEU A 33 -25.61 22.01 -49.70
N GLN A 34 -25.92 21.11 -50.63
CA GLN A 34 -25.37 19.75 -50.63
C GLN A 34 -23.85 19.77 -50.77
N SER A 35 -23.31 20.58 -51.69
CA SER A 35 -21.86 20.73 -51.86
C SER A 35 -21.20 21.31 -50.60
N LEU A 36 -21.82 22.27 -49.93
CA LEU A 36 -21.28 22.84 -48.69
C LEU A 36 -21.27 21.83 -47.55
N ILE A 37 -22.32 21.01 -47.46
CA ILE A 37 -22.42 19.90 -46.50
C ILE A 37 -21.27 18.91 -46.75
N ASP A 38 -21.11 18.42 -47.97
CA ASP A 38 -20.10 17.42 -48.31
C ASP A 38 -18.68 17.94 -48.06
N VAL A 39 -18.39 19.18 -48.46
CA VAL A 39 -17.09 19.82 -48.19
C VAL A 39 -16.85 19.97 -46.68
N HIS A 40 -17.87 20.34 -45.90
CA HIS A 40 -17.72 20.46 -44.44
C HIS A 40 -17.39 19.12 -43.78
N PHE A 41 -18.11 18.05 -44.16
CA PHE A 41 -17.89 16.72 -43.60
C PHE A 41 -16.53 16.15 -44.00
N ASP A 42 -16.14 16.29 -45.27
CA ASP A 42 -14.83 15.81 -45.74
C ASP A 42 -13.68 16.56 -45.08
N GLN A 43 -13.81 17.88 -44.91
CA GLN A 43 -12.81 18.69 -44.24
C GLN A 43 -12.67 18.30 -42.77
N ARG A 44 -13.80 18.21 -42.04
CA ARG A 44 -13.82 17.78 -40.63
C ARG A 44 -13.24 16.39 -40.45
N LYS A 45 -13.61 15.45 -41.32
CA LYS A 45 -13.10 14.09 -41.26
C LYS A 45 -11.59 14.04 -41.43
N LYS A 46 -11.03 14.76 -42.40
CA LYS A 46 -9.57 14.86 -42.60
C LYS A 46 -8.88 15.49 -41.39
N GLU A 47 -9.42 16.59 -40.87
CA GLU A 47 -8.88 17.26 -39.69
C GLU A 47 -8.93 16.37 -38.44
N GLU A 48 -10.02 15.63 -38.24
CA GLU A 48 -10.17 14.68 -37.13
C GLU A 48 -9.17 13.52 -37.24
N GLU A 49 -9.00 12.94 -38.44
CA GLU A 49 -8.02 11.89 -38.69
C GLU A 49 -6.58 12.37 -38.43
N GLU A 50 -6.23 13.57 -38.89
CA GLU A 50 -4.91 14.17 -38.61
C GLU A 50 -4.70 14.45 -37.12
N LEU A 51 -5.72 14.96 -36.44
CA LEU A 51 -5.66 15.25 -35.01
C LEU A 51 -5.52 13.97 -34.18
N ILE A 52 -6.26 12.91 -34.51
CA ILE A 52 -6.14 11.59 -33.89
C ILE A 52 -4.72 11.05 -34.10
N GLY A 53 -4.23 11.04 -35.35
CA GLY A 53 -2.88 10.57 -35.65
C GLY A 53 -1.79 11.37 -34.92
N LEU A 54 -1.98 12.68 -34.73
CA LEU A 54 -1.05 13.49 -33.94
C LEU A 54 -1.10 13.15 -32.45
N LYS A 55 -2.30 12.97 -31.88
CA LYS A 55 -2.50 12.57 -30.48
C LYS A 55 -1.85 11.21 -30.21
N ASP A 56 -2.04 10.22 -31.07
CA ASP A 56 -1.44 8.90 -30.93
C ASP A 56 0.09 8.96 -30.92
N ARG A 57 0.69 9.77 -31.80
CA ARG A 57 2.15 9.99 -31.82
C ARG A 57 2.66 10.70 -30.58
N ILE A 58 1.86 11.59 -29.98
CA ILE A 58 2.23 12.27 -28.72
C ILE A 58 2.12 11.29 -27.56
N GLU A 59 1.04 10.51 -27.49
CA GLU A 59 0.81 9.52 -26.45
C GLU A 59 1.88 8.44 -26.45
N LYS A 60 2.21 7.90 -27.63
CA LYS A 60 3.33 6.95 -27.79
C LYS A 60 4.65 7.52 -27.27
N ARG A 61 4.98 8.76 -27.62
CA ARG A 61 6.21 9.43 -27.11
C ARG A 61 6.17 9.67 -25.60
N ARG A 62 5.00 9.97 -25.02
CA ARG A 62 4.84 10.10 -23.57
C ARG A 62 5.05 8.76 -22.88
N PHE A 63 4.47 7.69 -23.42
CA PHE A 63 4.64 6.33 -22.93
C PHE A 63 6.12 5.90 -22.98
N GLU A 64 6.81 6.10 -24.11
CA GLU A 64 8.23 5.79 -24.25
C GLU A 64 9.10 6.55 -23.24
N ARG A 65 8.82 7.84 -23.00
CA ARG A 65 9.54 8.63 -21.98
C ARG A 65 9.29 8.11 -20.56
N ALA A 66 8.03 7.77 -20.25
CA ALA A 66 7.68 7.20 -18.95
C ALA A 66 8.39 5.86 -18.72
N GLU A 67 8.46 5.02 -19.75
CA GLU A 67 9.15 3.73 -19.69
C GLU A 67 10.67 3.90 -19.53
N VAL A 68 11.29 4.83 -20.26
CA VAL A 68 12.70 5.17 -20.08
C VAL A 68 12.99 5.65 -18.65
N GLN A 69 12.10 6.47 -18.07
CA GLN A 69 12.23 6.91 -16.67
C GLN A 69 12.10 5.73 -15.70
N ARG A 70 11.14 4.83 -15.92
CA ARG A 70 10.93 3.62 -15.11
C ARG A 70 12.18 2.74 -15.09
N VAL A 71 12.73 2.44 -16.27
CA VAL A 71 13.96 1.63 -16.40
C VAL A 71 15.15 2.30 -15.73
N ARG A 72 15.31 3.63 -15.85
CA ARG A 72 16.38 4.36 -15.16
C ARG A 72 16.22 4.31 -13.64
N ALA A 73 14.99 4.49 -13.13
CA ALA A 73 14.71 4.42 -11.70
C ALA A 73 14.96 3.02 -11.13
N GLU A 74 14.57 1.98 -11.87
CA GLU A 74 14.83 0.58 -11.50
C GLU A 74 16.33 0.27 -11.47
N LYS A 75 17.07 0.70 -12.50
CA LYS A 75 18.53 0.51 -12.55
C LYS A 75 19.27 1.23 -11.42
N GLU A 76 18.82 2.42 -11.04
CA GLU A 76 19.39 3.14 -9.89
C GLU A 76 19.03 2.45 -8.57
N ARG A 77 17.79 1.98 -8.41
CA ARG A 77 17.37 1.20 -7.25
C ARG A 77 18.23 -0.07 -7.09
N ASP A 78 18.46 -0.81 -8.17
CA ASP A 78 19.28 -2.02 -8.15
C ASP A 78 20.74 -1.71 -7.81
N ARG A 79 21.28 -0.58 -8.29
CA ARG A 79 22.62 -0.12 -7.92
C ARG A 79 22.71 0.19 -6.42
N GLN A 80 21.74 0.93 -5.88
CA GLN A 80 21.66 1.23 -4.45
C GLN A 80 21.53 -0.05 -3.61
N ASN A 81 20.69 -0.99 -4.05
CA ASN A 81 20.51 -2.28 -3.39
C ASN A 81 21.81 -3.09 -3.37
N ARG A 82 22.56 -3.13 -4.49
CA ARG A 82 23.85 -3.84 -4.56
C ARG A 82 24.88 -3.25 -3.61
N ILE A 83 24.95 -1.93 -3.50
CA ILE A 83 25.85 -1.24 -2.57
C ILE A 83 25.43 -1.53 -1.12
N ALA A 84 24.13 -1.49 -0.83
CA ALA A 84 23.61 -1.81 0.49
C ALA A 84 23.89 -3.27 0.87
N GLU A 85 23.73 -4.21 -0.05
CA GLU A 85 24.00 -5.64 0.16
C GLU A 85 25.51 -5.90 0.35
N GLU A 86 26.37 -5.26 -0.43
CA GLU A 86 27.83 -5.38 -0.26
C GLU A 86 28.29 -4.79 1.08
N ARG A 87 27.71 -3.64 1.48
CA ARG A 87 27.95 -3.04 2.80
C ARG A 87 27.49 -3.96 3.92
N GLN A 88 26.29 -4.51 3.80
CA GLN A 88 25.72 -5.45 4.76
C GLN A 88 26.58 -6.72 4.88
N ARG A 89 27.05 -7.26 3.75
CA ARG A 89 27.94 -8.42 3.74
C ARG A 89 29.27 -8.13 4.41
N LYS A 90 29.85 -6.95 4.18
CA LYS A 90 31.08 -6.52 4.84
C LYS A 90 30.89 -6.32 6.34
N GLU A 91 29.76 -5.73 6.75
CA GLU A 91 29.38 -5.59 8.17
C GLU A 91 29.15 -6.95 8.84
N ASP A 92 28.53 -7.91 8.15
CA ASP A 92 28.32 -9.28 8.64
C ASP A 92 29.64 -10.07 8.74
N GLU A 93 30.56 -9.91 7.78
CA GLU A 93 31.90 -10.52 7.82
C GLU A 93 32.77 -9.91 8.94
N GLU A 94 32.72 -8.59 9.15
CA GLU A 94 33.42 -7.91 10.24
C GLU A 94 32.83 -8.28 11.61
N ALA A 95 31.50 -8.37 11.72
CA ALA A 95 30.81 -8.85 12.92
C ALA A 95 31.15 -10.32 13.21
N LYS A 96 31.24 -11.16 12.18
CA LYS A 96 31.66 -12.57 12.34
C LYS A 96 33.10 -12.67 12.82
N LYS A 97 34.03 -11.91 12.24
CA LYS A 97 35.44 -11.88 12.68
C LYS A 97 35.57 -11.36 14.12
N LYS A 98 34.85 -10.29 14.46
CA LYS A 98 34.80 -9.75 15.83
C LYS A 98 34.23 -10.76 16.82
N ASN A 99 33.18 -11.49 16.44
CA ASN A 99 32.61 -12.56 17.26
C ASN A 99 33.57 -13.76 17.40
N GLU A 100 34.31 -14.13 16.36
CA GLU A 100 35.32 -15.20 16.41
C GLU A 100 36.51 -14.81 17.30
N ASP A 101 37.00 -13.58 17.22
CA ASP A 101 38.06 -13.06 18.07
C ASP A 101 37.60 -12.90 19.52
N GLU A 102 36.36 -12.46 19.75
CA GLU A 102 35.75 -12.42 21.08
C GLU A 102 35.51 -13.84 21.63
N ALA A 103 35.12 -14.80 20.79
CA ALA A 103 34.98 -16.21 21.17
C ALA A 103 36.33 -16.85 21.52
N LYS A 104 37.40 -16.55 20.77
CA LYS A 104 38.76 -16.98 21.10
C LYS A 104 39.22 -16.35 22.42
N LYS A 105 39.03 -15.04 22.61
CA LYS A 105 39.34 -14.32 23.85
C LYS A 105 38.56 -14.88 25.04
N LYS A 106 37.29 -15.22 24.83
CA LYS A 106 36.39 -15.82 25.81
C LYS A 106 36.74 -17.28 26.12
N LYS A 107 37.21 -18.05 25.14
CA LYS A 107 37.73 -19.42 25.35
C LYS A 107 38.99 -19.39 26.21
N VAL A 108 39.87 -18.41 25.97
CA VAL A 108 41.06 -18.15 26.79
C VAL A 108 40.67 -17.73 28.21
N LEU A 109 39.70 -16.82 28.38
CA LEU A 109 39.22 -16.34 29.69
C LEU A 109 38.37 -17.37 30.44
N SER A 110 37.61 -18.22 29.73
CA SER A 110 36.82 -19.32 30.31
C SER A 110 37.70 -20.43 30.88
N ASN A 111 38.97 -20.50 30.46
CA ASN A 111 39.97 -21.38 31.07
C ASN A 111 40.50 -20.82 32.40
N MET A 112 40.18 -19.57 32.76
CA MET A 112 40.65 -18.88 33.98
C MET A 112 39.54 -18.55 35.00
N GLY A 113 38.27 -18.88 34.78
CA GLY A 113 37.25 -18.54 35.78
C GLY A 113 35.89 -19.19 35.56
N ALA A 114 35.45 -19.97 36.55
CA ALA A 114 34.19 -20.71 36.59
C ALA A 114 32.91 -19.85 36.65
N ASN A 115 32.98 -18.53 36.45
CA ASN A 115 31.83 -17.62 36.57
C ASN A 115 31.37 -16.99 35.24
N PHE A 116 31.95 -17.35 34.09
CA PHE A 116 31.59 -16.75 32.78
C PHE A 116 30.55 -17.55 31.95
N GLY A 117 29.98 -18.61 32.51
CA GLY A 117 29.07 -19.53 31.79
C GLY A 117 27.71 -18.94 31.39
N GLY A 118 27.16 -18.02 32.18
CA GLY A 118 25.81 -17.46 31.94
C GLY A 118 25.68 -16.60 30.67
N PHE A 119 26.79 -16.02 30.20
CA PHE A 119 26.80 -15.17 28.99
C PHE A 119 26.89 -16.00 27.70
N LEU A 120 27.45 -17.23 27.73
CA LEU A 120 27.52 -18.14 26.57
C LEU A 120 26.16 -18.71 26.19
N GLN A 121 25.40 -19.15 27.18
CA GLN A 121 24.10 -19.80 26.98
C GLN A 121 23.07 -18.85 26.32
N LYS A 122 23.16 -17.54 26.61
CA LYS A 122 22.33 -16.50 25.97
C LYS A 122 22.73 -16.21 24.51
N ALA A 123 23.99 -16.42 24.14
CA ALA A 123 24.48 -16.18 22.78
C ALA A 123 24.15 -17.35 21.85
N GLU A 124 24.28 -18.59 22.34
CA GLU A 124 23.98 -19.79 21.56
C GLU A 124 22.47 -19.90 21.20
N HIS A 125 21.59 -19.48 22.10
CA HIS A 125 20.15 -19.41 21.84
C HIS A 125 19.73 -18.32 20.83
N ARG A 126 20.58 -17.34 20.51
CA ARG A 126 20.30 -16.35 19.45
C ARG A 126 20.55 -16.88 18.04
N GLY A 127 21.24 -18.02 17.88
CA GLY A 127 21.60 -18.61 16.59
C GLY A 127 20.58 -19.62 16.03
N ARG A 128 19.67 -20.16 16.84
CA ARG A 128 18.63 -21.12 16.40
C ARG A 128 17.30 -20.41 16.20
N GLY A 129 17.08 -19.89 14.99
CA GLY A 129 15.81 -19.31 14.52
C GLY A 129 15.37 -18.10 15.35
N LYS A 130 15.35 -16.90 14.75
CA LYS A 130 14.85 -15.69 15.43
C LYS A 130 13.41 -15.94 15.92
N ARG A 131 13.23 -16.39 17.17
CA ARG A 131 11.94 -16.36 17.85
C ARG A 131 11.56 -14.89 17.89
N LEU A 132 10.43 -14.56 17.26
CA LEU A 132 9.94 -13.19 17.23
C LEU A 132 9.91 -12.66 18.65
N THR A 133 10.43 -11.46 18.83
CA THR A 133 10.35 -10.74 20.09
C THR A 133 8.88 -10.50 20.44
N GLY A 134 8.56 -10.34 21.73
CA GLY A 134 7.19 -10.03 22.15
C GLY A 134 6.62 -8.78 21.45
N ARG A 135 7.49 -7.82 21.09
CA ARG A 135 7.12 -6.62 20.30
C ARG A 135 6.71 -6.98 18.88
N GLU A 136 7.45 -7.84 18.21
CA GLU A 136 7.17 -8.28 16.83
C GLU A 136 5.90 -9.13 16.76
N ILE A 137 5.73 -10.06 17.70
CA ILE A 137 4.50 -10.87 17.82
C ILE A 137 3.31 -9.94 18.03
N LYS A 138 3.38 -9.01 18.99
CA LYS A 138 2.32 -8.04 19.24
C LYS A 138 2.00 -7.21 17.99
N LYS A 139 3.01 -6.69 17.29
CA LYS A 139 2.80 -5.87 16.08
C LYS A 139 2.14 -6.69 14.97
N LYS A 140 2.59 -7.92 14.74
CA LYS A 140 2.03 -8.82 13.74
C LYS A 140 0.57 -9.16 14.05
N THR A 141 0.28 -9.61 15.27
CA THR A 141 -1.08 -9.96 15.70
C THR A 141 -2.04 -8.77 15.66
N LEU A 142 -1.59 -7.56 16.01
CA LEU A 142 -2.44 -6.37 15.93
C LEU A 142 -2.69 -5.94 14.48
N ALA A 143 -1.73 -6.14 13.57
CA ALA A 143 -1.95 -5.87 12.15
C ALA A 143 -2.95 -6.87 11.54
N GLU A 144 -2.84 -8.16 11.88
CA GLU A 144 -3.78 -9.20 11.42
C GLU A 144 -5.22 -8.96 11.91
N ARG A 145 -5.37 -8.40 13.13
CA ARG A 145 -6.69 -8.08 13.70
C ARG A 145 -7.29 -6.77 13.20
N ARG A 146 -6.53 -5.93 12.49
CA ARG A 146 -6.99 -4.62 12.02
C ARG A 146 -7.39 -4.72 10.54
N PRO A 147 -8.70 -4.79 10.22
CA PRO A 147 -9.13 -4.78 8.84
C PRO A 147 -8.93 -3.40 8.24
N THR A 148 -8.76 -3.39 6.91
CA THR A 148 -8.75 -2.16 6.13
C THR A 148 -10.15 -1.55 6.16
N LEU A 149 -10.22 -0.23 6.35
CA LEU A 149 -11.49 0.51 6.32
C LEU A 149 -11.63 1.14 4.94
N GLU A 150 -12.47 0.55 4.10
CA GLU A 150 -12.76 1.04 2.75
C GLU A 150 -14.07 1.83 2.79
N ILE A 151 -13.99 3.12 3.13
CA ILE A 151 -15.17 3.97 3.36
C ILE A 151 -15.43 4.98 2.24
N ASP A 152 -14.46 5.20 1.34
CA ASP A 152 -14.48 6.32 0.39
C ASP A 152 -15.59 6.26 -0.65
N ASN A 153 -16.07 5.04 -0.96
CA ASN A 153 -17.11 4.81 -1.98
C ASN A 153 -18.45 4.36 -1.38
N LEU A 154 -18.61 4.42 -0.05
CA LEU A 154 -19.84 3.98 0.62
C LEU A 154 -20.92 5.06 0.61
N ARG A 155 -22.17 4.64 0.37
CA ARG A 155 -23.35 5.49 0.49
C ARG A 155 -23.70 5.70 1.97
N GLU A 156 -24.45 6.76 2.29
CA GLU A 156 -24.77 7.15 3.68
C GLU A 156 -25.32 6.02 4.55
N ASP A 157 -26.26 5.21 4.03
CA ASP A 157 -26.84 4.10 4.79
C ASP A 157 -25.81 3.02 5.13
N ALA A 158 -24.90 2.71 4.19
CA ALA A 158 -23.81 1.78 4.41
C ALA A 158 -22.76 2.34 5.40
N LEU A 159 -22.50 3.65 5.36
CA LEU A 159 -21.63 4.32 6.34
C LEU A 159 -22.21 4.24 7.76
N LYS A 160 -23.53 4.40 7.92
CA LYS A 160 -24.21 4.24 9.22
C LYS A 160 -24.09 2.80 9.75
N GLN A 161 -24.27 1.81 8.89
CA GLN A 161 -24.09 0.39 9.26
C GLN A 161 -22.64 0.11 9.66
N GLN A 162 -21.67 0.53 8.86
CA GLN A 162 -20.24 0.38 9.14
C GLN A 162 -19.86 1.03 10.49
N ALA A 163 -20.38 2.24 10.77
CA ALA A 163 -20.15 2.92 12.04
C ALA A 163 -20.73 2.14 13.23
N GLN A 164 -21.91 1.55 13.08
CA GLN A 164 -22.52 0.73 14.13
C GLN A 164 -21.72 -0.55 14.39
N GLU A 165 -21.25 -1.22 13.33
CA GLU A 165 -20.39 -2.41 13.46
C GLU A 165 -19.06 -2.08 14.16
N MET A 166 -18.42 -0.98 13.78
CA MET A 166 -17.20 -0.51 14.44
C MET A 166 -17.44 -0.18 15.92
N TRP A 167 -18.57 0.45 16.24
CA TRP A 167 -18.93 0.75 17.62
C TRP A 167 -19.14 -0.53 18.44
N ASN A 168 -19.89 -1.50 17.91
CA ASN A 168 -20.11 -2.80 18.54
C ASN A 168 -18.77 -3.52 18.78
N TRP A 169 -17.85 -3.44 17.83
CA TRP A 169 -16.53 -4.05 17.98
C TRP A 169 -15.68 -3.38 19.06
N ILE A 170 -15.64 -2.05 19.09
CA ILE A 170 -14.93 -1.32 20.16
C ILE A 170 -15.52 -1.68 21.52
N TYR A 171 -16.85 -1.74 21.63
CA TYR A 171 -17.53 -2.12 22.85
C TYR A 171 -17.12 -3.53 23.34
N ALA A 172 -17.12 -4.52 22.44
CA ALA A 172 -16.68 -5.88 22.75
C ALA A 172 -15.21 -5.92 23.22
N LEU A 173 -14.30 -5.19 22.54
CA LEU A 173 -12.89 -5.12 22.93
C LEU A 173 -12.69 -4.47 24.30
N GLU A 174 -13.47 -3.43 24.64
CA GLU A 174 -13.42 -2.81 25.96
C GLU A 174 -13.99 -3.73 27.05
N SER A 175 -15.04 -4.50 26.75
CA SER A 175 -15.56 -5.56 27.64
C SER A 175 -14.50 -6.63 27.94
N ASP A 176 -13.87 -7.21 26.90
CA ASP A 176 -12.81 -8.21 27.05
C ASP A 176 -11.63 -7.65 27.88
N LYS A 177 -11.24 -6.40 27.61
CA LYS A 177 -10.18 -5.73 28.36
C LYS A 177 -10.53 -5.57 29.83
N PHE A 178 -11.79 -5.24 30.16
CA PHE A 178 -12.25 -5.17 31.54
C PHE A 178 -12.11 -6.52 32.24
N ASP A 179 -12.59 -7.59 31.61
CA ASP A 179 -12.51 -8.95 32.16
C ASP A 179 -11.06 -9.40 32.36
N PHE A 180 -10.17 -9.11 31.40
CA PHE A 180 -8.74 -9.41 31.54
C PHE A 180 -8.08 -8.63 32.67
N ILE A 181 -8.47 -7.37 32.89
CA ILE A 181 -7.96 -6.56 34.01
C ILE A 181 -8.38 -7.17 35.35
N ASP A 182 -9.65 -7.56 35.49
CA ASP A 182 -10.14 -8.18 36.71
C ASP A 182 -9.48 -9.55 36.96
N HIS A 183 -9.41 -10.37 35.91
CA HIS A 183 -8.72 -11.66 35.98
C HIS A 183 -7.26 -11.52 36.41
N MET A 184 -6.55 -10.53 35.86
CA MET A 184 -5.16 -10.26 36.24
C MET A 184 -5.03 -9.81 37.71
N LYS A 185 -5.98 -9.02 38.25
CA LYS A 185 -5.99 -8.66 39.68
C LYS A 185 -6.15 -9.90 40.55
N LYS A 186 -7.07 -10.80 40.19
CA LYS A 186 -7.30 -12.07 40.90
C LYS A 186 -6.07 -12.97 40.85
N GLN A 187 -5.43 -13.11 39.69
CA GLN A 187 -4.18 -13.86 39.54
C GLN A 187 -3.05 -13.30 40.40
N LYS A 188 -2.87 -11.97 40.44
CA LYS A 188 -1.87 -11.32 41.31
C LYS A 188 -2.11 -11.67 42.79
N TYR A 189 -3.36 -11.60 43.25
CA TYR A 189 -3.71 -12.00 44.61
C TYR A 189 -3.39 -13.48 44.88
N GLN A 190 -3.78 -14.37 43.96
CA GLN A 190 -3.49 -15.80 44.08
C GLN A 190 -1.98 -16.07 44.16
N ILE A 191 -1.16 -15.40 43.34
CA ILE A 191 0.30 -15.51 43.39
C ILE A 191 0.82 -15.12 44.78
N ILE A 192 0.35 -14.00 45.35
CA ILE A 192 0.76 -13.57 46.70
C ILE A 192 0.42 -14.63 47.75
N VAL A 193 -0.81 -15.16 47.72
CA VAL A 193 -1.25 -16.22 48.64
C VAL A 193 -0.40 -17.47 48.48
N LEU A 194 -0.10 -17.88 47.24
CA LEU A 194 0.73 -19.05 46.96
C LEU A 194 2.17 -18.87 47.45
N LEU A 195 2.76 -17.69 47.23
CA LEU A 195 4.10 -17.37 47.75
C LEU A 195 4.14 -17.42 49.28
N ASN A 196 3.10 -16.91 49.95
CA ASN A 196 2.97 -17.01 51.40
C ASN A 196 2.85 -18.47 51.86
N ARG A 197 2.04 -19.29 51.17
CA ARG A 197 1.90 -20.73 51.47
C ARG A 197 3.21 -21.48 51.29
N ILE A 198 3.96 -21.20 50.22
CA ILE A 198 5.30 -21.78 49.98
C ILE A 198 6.24 -21.41 51.12
N THR A 199 6.28 -20.13 51.49
CA THR A 199 7.13 -19.63 52.57
C THR A 199 6.80 -20.29 53.90
N SER A 200 5.52 -20.38 54.26
CA SER A 200 5.07 -21.06 55.48
C SER A 200 5.43 -22.55 55.45
N ALA A 201 5.21 -23.25 54.35
CA ALA A 201 5.56 -24.66 54.22
C ALA A 201 7.09 -24.92 54.30
N GLN A 202 7.90 -23.97 53.82
CA GLN A 202 9.36 -24.05 53.92
C GLN A 202 9.89 -23.79 55.33
N LYS A 203 9.22 -22.96 56.14
CA LYS A 203 9.60 -22.72 57.55
C LYS A 203 9.58 -24.01 58.38
N PHE A 204 8.63 -24.90 58.16
CA PHE A 204 8.51 -26.16 58.88
C PHE A 204 9.40 -27.30 58.33
N LYS A 205 9.99 -27.15 57.14
CA LYS A 205 10.92 -28.14 56.57
C LYS A 205 12.35 -28.05 57.12
N LYS A 206 12.67 -27.06 57.97
CA LYS A 206 14.01 -26.90 58.60
C LYS A 206 14.19 -27.63 59.94
N VAL A 207 13.27 -28.50 60.37
CA VAL A 207 13.44 -29.30 61.59
C VAL A 207 13.16 -30.78 61.32
N HIS A 208 14.00 -31.41 60.50
CA HIS A 208 14.24 -32.85 60.57
C HIS A 208 15.64 -33.14 60.03
N GLY A 209 16.63 -32.86 60.88
CA GLY A 209 18.04 -33.05 60.57
C GLY A 209 18.87 -33.25 61.83
N LYS A 210 18.82 -34.48 62.35
CA LYS A 210 19.72 -35.08 63.35
C LYS A 210 19.53 -34.66 64.81
N GLY A 211 18.57 -35.30 65.47
CA GLY A 211 18.69 -35.61 66.90
C GLY A 211 19.89 -36.52 67.10
N LYS A 212 21.00 -35.96 67.59
CA LYS A 212 22.12 -36.73 68.14
C LYS A 212 21.74 -37.09 69.57
N VAL A 213 20.92 -38.14 69.73
CA VAL A 213 20.67 -38.75 71.04
C VAL A 213 21.93 -39.53 71.40
N GLY A 214 22.93 -38.83 71.93
CA GLY A 214 24.12 -39.42 72.52
C GLY A 214 23.73 -40.04 73.86
N GLY A 215 23.39 -41.32 73.84
CA GLY A 215 23.25 -42.11 75.06
C GLY A 215 24.57 -42.14 75.82
N ARG A 216 24.55 -41.64 77.05
CA ARG A 216 25.51 -42.01 78.10
C ARG A 216 24.68 -42.39 79.31
N TRP A 217 24.35 -43.66 79.39
CA TRP A 217 23.86 -44.27 80.62
C TRP A 217 25.07 -44.62 81.50
N LYS A 218 24.92 -44.36 82.79
CA LYS A 218 25.84 -44.77 83.88
C LYS A 218 25.82 -46.28 84.06
#